data_AF-A0A9P6JAY5-F1
#
_entry.id   AF-A0A9P6JAY5-F1
#
_cell.length_a   1.000
_cell.length_b   1.000
_cell.length_c   1.000
_cell.angle_alpha   90.00
_cell.angle_beta   90.00
_cell.angle_gamma   90.00
#
_symmetry.space_group_name_H-M   'P 1'
#
loop_
_entity.id
_entity.type
_entity.pdbx_description
1 polymer ?
#
loop_
_entity_poly.entity_id
_entity_poly.type
_entity_poly.pdbx_seq_one_letter_code
_entity_poly.pdbx_strand_id
1 'polypeptide(L)'
;MGTGSYLPRAKARRLLEQRGNTTLAKDRFKVIDMYFSIWTNQYPYQLVNYLTPLDQKNGWSTEVVNDHWSIVFRNMLDAADRLYTALLTNFEETNKDPFAREEEEPYVSDRHTRSPCHNDKCLFMTSLDPFPDPKEVVFKGDLQTIDEQNAKFMELDYPTTEFWRTFAYVHAVDNDPLTCWNSFKVPKIGDSFGLRFVKPTALQRLTVVSSKSLTVLEGQMTVLASDMHGVHWTTCQHTVRYPFAHTMTLDFVCPSGPSLPQGLLHQIKVQLEADLEKSLEICGMDAGGMVL
;
A
#
# COMPACT_ATOMS: atom_id res chain seq x y z
N MET A 1 -15.56 -1.67 -1.85
CA MET A 1 -14.22 -2.05 -2.32
C MET A 1 -13.86 -3.36 -1.66
N GLY A 2 -13.36 -4.34 -2.43
CA GLY A 2 -12.82 -5.56 -1.86
C GLY A 2 -11.31 -5.54 -1.95
N THR A 3 -10.64 -5.95 -0.89
CA THR A 3 -9.18 -6.01 -0.80
C THR A 3 -8.75 -7.47 -0.79
N GLY A 4 -7.86 -7.84 -1.70
CA GLY A 4 -7.22 -9.15 -1.71
C GLY A 4 -5.78 -9.04 -1.19
N SER A 5 -5.41 -9.89 -0.25
CA SER A 5 -4.01 -10.01 0.20
C SER A 5 -3.30 -11.12 -0.56
N TYR A 6 -2.12 -10.83 -1.09
CA TYR A 6 -1.29 -11.81 -1.78
C TYR A 6 -0.03 -12.12 -0.98
N LEU A 7 0.25 -13.41 -0.81
CA LEU A 7 1.41 -13.92 -0.09
C LEU A 7 2.12 -15.01 -0.92
N PRO A 8 3.46 -15.06 -0.92
CA PRO A 8 4.20 -16.10 -1.65
C PRO A 8 3.89 -17.52 -1.13
N ARG A 9 3.94 -18.52 -2.03
CA ARG A 9 3.77 -19.95 -1.68
C ARG A 9 4.71 -20.40 -0.56
N ALA A 10 5.91 -19.83 -0.47
CA ALA A 10 6.87 -20.13 0.57
C ALA A 10 6.34 -19.81 1.98
N LYS A 11 5.54 -18.75 2.14
CA LYS A 11 4.91 -18.38 3.42
C LYS A 11 3.87 -19.42 3.84
N ALA A 12 3.04 -19.87 2.91
CA ALA A 12 2.08 -20.95 3.16
C ALA A 12 2.77 -22.26 3.57
N ARG A 13 3.95 -22.57 2.97
CA ARG A 13 4.76 -23.72 3.39
C ARG A 13 5.32 -23.54 4.80
N ARG A 14 5.86 -22.37 5.13
CA ARG A 14 6.37 -22.04 6.47
C ARG A 14 5.30 -22.19 7.55
N LEU A 15 4.05 -21.82 7.27
CA LEU A 15 2.93 -22.04 8.20
C LEU A 15 2.76 -23.52 8.58
N LEU A 16 2.97 -24.44 7.64
CA LEU A 16 2.90 -25.87 7.90
C LEU A 16 4.04 -26.35 8.81
N GLU A 17 5.21 -25.73 8.72
CA GLU A 17 6.37 -25.99 9.58
C GLU A 17 6.15 -25.40 10.98
N GLN A 18 5.66 -24.17 11.08
CA GLN A 18 5.24 -23.53 12.34
C GLN A 18 4.18 -24.36 13.06
N ARG A 19 3.24 -24.97 12.32
CA ARG A 19 2.26 -25.92 12.84
C ARG A 19 2.90 -27.21 13.37
N GLY A 20 3.98 -27.69 12.77
CA GLY A 20 4.69 -28.87 13.30
C GLY A 20 5.23 -28.63 14.71
N ASN A 21 5.59 -27.37 15.00
CA ASN A 21 6.22 -26.96 16.25
C ASN A 21 5.24 -26.34 17.27
N THR A 22 4.02 -26.01 16.85
CA THR A 22 2.95 -25.50 17.71
C THR A 22 1.86 -26.56 17.80
N THR A 23 1.29 -26.80 18.99
CA THR A 23 0.24 -27.82 19.20
C THR A 23 -1.12 -27.36 18.64
N LEU A 24 -1.17 -26.97 17.36
CA LEU A 24 -2.37 -26.50 16.69
C LEU A 24 -3.24 -27.69 16.28
N ALA A 25 -4.34 -27.87 16.99
CA ALA A 25 -5.30 -28.94 16.75
C ALA A 25 -6.03 -28.78 15.40
N LYS A 26 -6.51 -29.90 14.83
CA LYS A 26 -7.08 -29.93 13.46
C LYS A 26 -8.38 -29.12 13.33
N ASP A 27 -9.14 -28.96 14.41
CA ASP A 27 -10.34 -28.13 14.45
C ASP A 27 -10.04 -26.64 14.16
N ARG A 28 -8.82 -26.18 14.46
CA ARG A 28 -8.37 -24.80 14.19
C ARG A 28 -8.03 -24.54 12.73
N PHE A 29 -8.05 -25.55 11.86
CA PHE A 29 -7.87 -25.34 10.42
C PHE A 29 -8.91 -24.42 9.80
N LYS A 30 -10.10 -24.35 10.40
CA LYS A 30 -11.17 -23.48 9.89
C LYS A 30 -10.81 -21.99 10.01
N VAL A 31 -9.97 -21.63 10.99
CA VAL A 31 -9.54 -20.25 11.31
C VAL A 31 -8.04 -20.06 11.08
N ILE A 32 -7.45 -20.90 10.22
CA ILE A 32 -6.00 -20.94 9.98
C ILE A 32 -5.46 -19.65 9.35
N ASP A 33 -6.32 -18.91 8.65
CA ASP A 33 -6.05 -17.60 8.08
C ASP A 33 -5.65 -16.57 9.14
N MET A 34 -6.21 -16.66 10.35
CA MET A 34 -5.87 -15.77 11.45
C MET A 34 -4.46 -16.02 11.98
N TYR A 35 -4.11 -17.30 12.18
CA TYR A 35 -2.76 -17.71 12.55
C TYR A 35 -1.77 -17.38 11.45
N PHE A 36 -2.14 -17.61 10.19
CA PHE A 36 -1.28 -17.29 9.05
C PHE A 36 -0.95 -15.80 8.99
N SER A 37 -1.96 -14.94 9.14
CA SER A 37 -1.78 -13.48 9.14
C SER A 37 -0.82 -13.02 10.24
N ILE A 38 -0.98 -13.54 11.46
CA ILE A 38 -0.17 -13.13 12.62
C ILE A 38 1.24 -13.74 12.57
N TRP A 39 1.36 -15.04 12.29
CA TRP A 39 2.64 -15.78 12.34
C TRP A 39 3.54 -15.56 11.13
N THR A 40 3.00 -15.01 10.04
CA THR A 40 3.80 -14.63 8.87
C THR A 40 4.77 -13.50 9.21
N ASN A 41 4.41 -12.65 10.18
CA ASN A 41 5.16 -11.46 10.60
C ASN A 41 5.62 -10.60 9.42
N GLN A 42 4.74 -10.41 8.42
CA GLN A 42 4.99 -9.54 7.28
C GLN A 42 3.70 -8.85 6.87
N TYR A 43 3.81 -7.61 6.42
CA TYR A 43 2.68 -6.87 5.86
C TYR A 43 2.33 -7.45 4.49
N PRO A 44 1.06 -7.83 4.26
CA PRO A 44 0.63 -8.35 2.98
C PRO A 44 0.65 -7.27 1.91
N TYR A 45 0.90 -7.67 0.66
CA TYR A 45 0.58 -6.80 -0.47
C TYR A 45 -0.94 -6.77 -0.64
N GLN A 46 -1.53 -5.60 -0.48
CA GLN A 46 -2.95 -5.38 -0.71
C GLN A 46 -3.18 -4.97 -2.16
N LEU A 47 -4.05 -5.70 -2.86
CA LEU A 47 -4.61 -5.27 -4.13
C LEU A 47 -6.03 -4.80 -3.88
N VAL A 48 -6.28 -3.53 -4.18
CA VAL A 48 -7.65 -2.98 -4.22
C VAL A 48 -8.23 -3.30 -5.58
N ASN A 49 -9.40 -3.93 -5.60
CA ASN A 49 -10.16 -4.12 -6.82
C ASN A 49 -11.64 -3.83 -6.53
N TYR A 50 -12.39 -3.45 -7.56
CA TYR A 50 -13.84 -3.45 -7.57
C TYR A 50 -14.34 -4.90 -7.53
N LEU A 51 -14.15 -5.57 -6.39
CA LEU A 51 -14.60 -6.94 -6.22
C LEU A 51 -16.13 -6.97 -6.15
N THR A 52 -16.71 -7.91 -6.90
CA THR A 52 -18.09 -8.34 -6.71
C THR A 52 -18.13 -9.23 -5.46
N PRO A 53 -19.01 -8.97 -4.49
CA PRO A 53 -19.13 -9.84 -3.32
C PRO A 53 -19.48 -11.26 -3.77
N LEU A 54 -18.73 -12.25 -3.27
CA LEU A 54 -19.02 -13.66 -3.51
C LEU A 54 -20.21 -14.11 -2.65
N ASP A 55 -21.05 -15.00 -3.18
CA ASP A 55 -22.17 -15.59 -2.46
C ASP A 55 -21.65 -16.37 -1.24
N GLN A 56 -21.95 -15.88 -0.04
CA GLN A 56 -21.46 -16.41 1.24
C GLN A 56 -22.36 -17.52 1.81
N LYS A 57 -23.11 -18.27 0.98
CA LYS A 57 -24.04 -19.33 1.41
C LYS A 57 -23.53 -20.36 2.43
N ASN A 58 -22.21 -20.49 2.62
CA ASN A 58 -21.56 -21.33 3.64
C ASN A 58 -20.48 -20.57 4.43
N GLY A 59 -20.55 -19.24 4.43
CA GLY A 59 -19.62 -18.38 5.14
C GLY A 59 -19.89 -18.42 6.64
N TRP A 60 -18.91 -18.01 7.44
CA TRP A 60 -19.09 -17.83 8.87
C TRP A 60 -20.23 -16.87 9.25
N SER A 61 -20.69 -16.06 8.29
CA SER A 61 -21.78 -15.08 8.36
C SER A 61 -23.17 -15.66 8.14
N THR A 62 -23.29 -16.88 7.62
CA THR A 62 -24.60 -17.51 7.42
C THR A 62 -24.97 -18.31 8.65
N GLU A 63 -25.86 -17.70 9.42
CA GLU A 63 -26.78 -18.31 10.38
C GLU A 63 -26.30 -18.38 11.85
N VAL A 64 -27.05 -17.66 12.71
CA VAL A 64 -27.24 -17.84 14.17
C VAL A 64 -26.31 -17.09 15.14
N VAL A 65 -25.16 -16.53 14.75
CA VAL A 65 -24.28 -15.80 15.70
C VAL A 65 -24.34 -14.29 15.48
N ASN A 66 -25.04 -13.55 16.35
CA ASN A 66 -25.15 -12.07 16.29
C ASN A 66 -23.81 -11.33 16.47
N ASP A 67 -22.72 -12.03 16.81
CA ASP A 67 -21.41 -11.44 17.07
C ASP A 67 -20.28 -12.28 16.46
N HIS A 68 -20.10 -12.15 15.15
CA HIS A 68 -19.01 -12.78 14.42
C HIS A 68 -17.64 -12.21 14.79
N TRP A 69 -17.58 -10.97 15.26
CA TRP A 69 -16.34 -10.28 15.60
C TRP A 69 -15.70 -10.83 16.87
N SER A 70 -16.48 -11.22 17.88
CA SER A 70 -15.89 -11.91 19.04
C SER A 70 -15.24 -13.24 18.70
N ILE A 71 -15.75 -13.99 17.72
CA ILE A 71 -15.11 -15.22 17.23
C ILE A 71 -13.77 -14.87 16.56
N VAL A 72 -13.76 -13.87 15.69
CA VAL A 72 -12.55 -13.37 15.00
C VAL A 72 -11.51 -12.94 16.03
N PHE A 73 -11.86 -12.03 16.93
CA PHE A 73 -10.97 -11.49 17.95
C PHE A 73 -10.42 -12.53 18.91
N ARG A 74 -11.24 -13.49 19.36
CA ARG A 74 -10.76 -14.59 20.20
C ARG A 74 -9.71 -15.45 19.51
N ASN A 75 -9.87 -15.72 18.22
CA ASN A 75 -8.90 -16.53 17.46
C ASN A 75 -7.63 -15.73 17.12
N MET A 76 -7.73 -14.40 16.91
CA MET A 76 -6.55 -13.54 16.81
C MET A 76 -5.74 -13.53 18.11
N LEU A 77 -6.39 -13.42 19.27
CA LEU A 77 -5.72 -13.47 20.56
C LEU A 77 -5.03 -14.82 20.80
N ASP A 78 -5.74 -15.94 20.57
CA ASP A 78 -5.13 -17.27 20.70
C ASP A 78 -3.94 -17.47 19.74
N ALA A 79 -4.00 -16.91 18.52
CA ALA A 79 -2.87 -16.93 17.60
C ALA A 79 -1.67 -16.12 18.11
N ALA A 80 -1.90 -14.93 18.69
CA ALA A 80 -0.86 -14.09 19.28
C ALA A 80 -0.22 -14.74 20.51
N ASP A 81 -1.02 -15.26 21.45
CA ASP A 81 -0.54 -15.93 22.66
C ASP A 81 0.30 -17.17 22.36
N ARG A 82 -0.12 -17.96 21.36
CA ARG A 82 0.65 -19.12 20.90
C ARG A 82 1.93 -18.74 20.21
N LEU A 83 1.91 -17.67 19.40
CA LEU A 83 3.14 -17.14 18.81
C LEU A 83 4.10 -16.73 19.91
N TYR A 84 3.64 -15.96 20.90
CA TYR A 84 4.45 -15.53 22.03
C TYR A 84 5.05 -16.72 22.79
N THR A 85 4.23 -17.72 23.12
CA THR A 85 4.67 -18.95 23.79
C THR A 85 5.70 -19.72 22.96
N ALA A 86 5.48 -19.83 21.65
CA ALA A 86 6.41 -20.49 20.75
C ALA A 86 7.74 -19.73 20.68
N LEU A 87 7.72 -18.40 20.61
CA LEU A 87 8.92 -17.55 20.56
C LEU A 87 9.75 -17.60 21.86
N LEU A 88 9.13 -17.93 23.01
CA LEU A 88 9.84 -18.20 24.27
C LEU A 88 10.60 -19.53 24.26
N THR A 89 10.27 -20.45 23.34
CA THR A 89 10.99 -21.71 23.18
C THR A 89 12.32 -21.42 22.48
N ASN A 90 13.43 -21.89 23.04
CA ASN A 90 14.74 -21.60 22.47
C ASN A 90 15.00 -22.44 21.21
N PHE A 91 14.74 -21.89 20.02
CA PHE A 91 15.01 -22.55 18.74
C PHE A 91 16.49 -22.54 18.34
N GLU A 92 17.35 -21.79 19.05
CA GLU A 92 18.80 -21.71 18.77
C GLU A 92 19.48 -23.08 18.89
N GLU A 93 19.03 -23.93 19.82
CA GLU A 93 19.58 -25.28 20.00
C GLU A 93 19.31 -26.20 18.79
N THR A 94 18.27 -25.91 18.00
CA THR A 94 17.85 -26.75 16.86
C THR A 94 18.21 -26.15 15.50
N ASN A 95 18.71 -24.91 15.45
CA ASN A 95 18.94 -24.12 14.22
C ASN A 95 17.74 -24.12 13.25
N LYS A 96 16.52 -24.26 13.77
CA LYS A 96 15.28 -24.38 12.99
C LYS A 96 14.19 -23.49 13.61
N ASP A 97 14.44 -22.19 13.66
CA ASP A 97 13.38 -21.22 13.99
C ASP A 97 12.45 -21.05 12.77
N PRO A 98 11.19 -21.52 12.83
CA PRO A 98 10.25 -21.38 11.72
C PRO A 98 9.59 -19.98 11.69
N PHE A 99 9.89 -19.10 12.66
CA PHE A 99 9.30 -17.77 12.77
C PHE A 99 10.28 -16.71 12.26
N ALA A 100 9.84 -15.93 11.27
CA ALA A 100 10.63 -14.79 10.81
C ALA A 100 10.56 -13.67 11.84
N ARG A 101 11.73 -13.16 12.26
CA ARG A 101 11.85 -12.08 13.23
C ARG A 101 12.13 -10.73 12.58
N GLU A 102 12.70 -10.77 11.38
CA GLU A 102 13.07 -9.59 10.62
C GLU A 102 12.00 -9.28 9.56
N GLU A 103 11.81 -7.99 9.30
CA GLU A 103 11.00 -7.53 8.20
C GLU A 103 11.68 -7.88 6.86
N GLU A 104 10.91 -8.37 5.90
CA GLU A 104 11.42 -8.66 4.55
C GLU A 104 11.40 -7.40 3.69
N GLU A 105 12.49 -7.19 2.95
CA GLU A 105 12.59 -6.13 1.96
C GLU A 105 11.56 -6.31 0.82
N PRO A 106 10.98 -5.21 0.29
CA PRO A 106 11.15 -3.83 0.75
C PRO A 106 10.46 -3.58 2.09
N TYR A 107 11.08 -2.77 2.95
CA TYR A 107 10.51 -2.35 4.23
C TYR A 107 9.22 -1.54 3.99
N VAL A 108 8.31 -1.48 4.96
CA VAL A 108 7.03 -0.74 4.85
C VAL A 108 7.26 0.70 4.40
N SER A 109 8.29 1.36 4.93
CA SER A 109 8.67 2.73 4.56
C SER A 109 9.00 2.90 3.08
N ASP A 110 9.44 1.83 2.43
CA ASP A 110 9.87 1.84 1.03
C ASP A 110 8.77 1.30 0.10
N ARG A 111 7.63 0.85 0.66
CA ARG A 111 6.51 0.34 -0.12
C ARG A 111 5.68 1.50 -0.61
N HIS A 112 5.55 1.59 -1.93
CA HIS A 112 4.61 2.52 -2.54
C HIS A 112 3.21 1.89 -2.60
N THR A 113 2.19 2.67 -2.26
CA THR A 113 0.81 2.33 -2.56
C THR A 113 0.58 2.41 -4.06
N ARG A 114 -0.23 1.49 -4.61
CA ARG A 114 -0.47 1.38 -6.05
C ARG A 114 -1.94 1.18 -6.38
N SER A 115 -2.39 1.76 -7.49
CA SER A 115 -3.72 1.51 -8.07
C SER A 115 -3.61 1.34 -9.58
N PRO A 116 -4.33 0.39 -10.20
CA PRO A 116 -4.38 0.32 -11.66
C PRO A 116 -5.03 1.58 -12.25
N CYS A 117 -4.53 1.98 -13.42
CA CYS A 117 -5.15 2.99 -14.25
C CYS A 117 -6.40 2.41 -14.94
N HIS A 118 -7.36 3.26 -15.31
CA HIS A 118 -8.61 2.87 -15.99
C HIS A 118 -8.39 1.96 -17.21
N ASN A 119 -7.32 2.20 -17.96
CA ASN A 119 -7.00 1.47 -19.18
C ASN A 119 -6.08 0.25 -18.99
N ASP A 120 -5.73 -0.11 -17.74
CA ASP A 120 -4.80 -1.19 -17.36
C ASP A 120 -3.37 -1.08 -17.96
N LYS A 121 -2.98 0.05 -18.53
CA LYS A 121 -1.64 0.26 -19.12
C LYS A 121 -0.63 0.82 -18.12
N CYS A 122 -1.09 1.29 -16.98
CA CYS A 122 -0.25 1.77 -15.90
C CYS A 122 -0.80 1.44 -14.51
N LEU A 123 0.04 1.67 -13.51
CA LEU A 123 -0.30 1.76 -12.11
C LEU A 123 0.03 3.18 -11.64
N PHE A 124 -0.94 3.87 -11.03
CA PHE A 124 -0.65 4.97 -10.12
C PHE A 124 0.20 4.44 -8.97
N MET A 125 1.19 5.21 -8.55
CA MET A 125 2.03 4.89 -7.41
C MET A 125 2.33 6.11 -6.56
N THR A 126 2.40 5.94 -5.24
CA THR A 126 2.78 7.02 -4.32
C THR A 126 3.45 6.46 -3.06
N SER A 127 4.35 7.25 -2.45
CA SER A 127 4.89 6.96 -1.12
C SER A 127 3.94 7.39 0.00
N LEU A 128 2.86 8.10 -0.32
CA LEU A 128 1.93 8.65 0.65
C LEU A 128 0.95 7.56 1.13
N ASP A 129 1.29 6.98 2.27
CA ASP A 129 0.46 6.04 3.02
C ASP A 129 -0.24 6.76 4.20
N PRO A 130 -1.58 6.81 4.23
CA PRO A 130 -2.29 7.46 5.32
C PRO A 130 -2.39 6.58 6.58
N PHE A 131 -1.98 5.31 6.52
CA PHE A 131 -1.96 4.46 7.71
C PHE A 131 -0.88 4.92 8.71
N PRO A 132 -1.10 4.71 10.02
CA PRO A 132 -0.11 5.02 11.05
C PRO A 132 1.10 4.08 10.92
N ASP A 133 2.26 4.50 11.43
CA ASP A 133 3.41 3.61 11.51
C ASP A 133 3.04 2.44 12.43
N PRO A 134 3.24 1.18 12.01
CA PRO A 134 2.94 0.02 12.84
C PRO A 134 3.57 0.06 14.25
N LYS A 135 4.68 0.78 14.43
CA LYS A 135 5.34 0.99 15.73
C LYS A 135 4.55 1.87 16.69
N GLU A 136 3.59 2.66 16.21
CA GLU A 136 2.69 3.47 17.04
C GLU A 136 1.73 2.58 17.86
N VAL A 137 1.49 1.35 17.39
CA VAL A 137 0.54 0.41 17.98
C VAL A 137 1.27 -0.82 18.49
N VAL A 138 1.93 -0.68 19.63
CA VAL A 138 2.64 -1.79 20.25
C VAL A 138 1.64 -2.70 20.97
N PHE A 139 1.57 -3.96 20.54
CA PHE A 139 0.91 -5.01 21.31
C PHE A 139 1.70 -5.26 22.59
N LYS A 140 1.21 -4.71 23.71
CA LYS A 140 1.78 -4.96 25.03
C LYS A 140 1.06 -6.17 25.63
N GLY A 141 1.82 -7.11 26.19
CA GLY A 141 1.29 -8.37 26.74
C GLY A 141 0.37 -8.22 27.97
N ASP A 142 -0.03 -7.00 28.32
CA ASP A 142 -1.04 -6.68 29.34
C ASP A 142 -2.45 -6.51 28.76
N LEU A 143 -2.61 -6.57 27.43
CA LEU A 143 -3.91 -6.55 26.76
C LEU A 143 -4.70 -7.82 27.08
N GLN A 144 -5.88 -7.65 27.69
CA GLN A 144 -6.74 -8.79 28.03
C GLN A 144 -7.67 -9.17 26.87
N THR A 145 -7.90 -8.25 25.93
CA THR A 145 -8.77 -8.46 24.77
C THR A 145 -8.22 -7.77 23.52
N ILE A 146 -8.59 -8.29 22.34
CA ILE A 146 -8.31 -7.60 21.07
C ILE A 146 -9.16 -6.32 20.94
N ASP A 147 -10.30 -6.22 21.64
CA ASP A 147 -11.13 -5.02 21.64
C ASP A 147 -10.39 -3.81 22.22
N GLU A 148 -9.62 -4.00 23.28
CA GLU A 148 -8.75 -2.95 23.85
C GLU A 148 -7.68 -2.51 22.84
N GLN A 149 -7.12 -3.45 22.09
CA GLN A 149 -6.13 -3.14 21.05
C GLN A 149 -6.77 -2.43 19.86
N ASN A 150 -7.96 -2.87 19.45
CA ASN A 150 -8.72 -2.25 18.39
C ASN A 150 -9.13 -0.82 18.79
N ALA A 151 -9.55 -0.60 20.04
CA ALA A 151 -9.84 0.76 20.54
C ALA A 151 -8.62 1.69 20.40
N LYS A 152 -7.43 1.24 20.81
CA LYS A 152 -6.17 2.00 20.61
C LYS A 152 -5.88 2.27 19.14
N PHE A 153 -6.15 1.30 18.25
CA PHE A 153 -6.00 1.51 16.81
C PHE A 153 -7.00 2.53 16.27
N MET A 154 -8.26 2.46 16.69
CA MET A 154 -9.34 3.37 16.29
C MET A 154 -9.12 4.81 16.79
N GLU A 155 -8.25 5.02 17.79
CA GLU A 155 -7.85 6.35 18.28
C GLU A 155 -6.78 7.03 17.39
N LEU A 156 -6.14 6.29 16.48
CA LEU A 156 -5.10 6.82 15.60
C LEU A 156 -5.68 7.64 14.46
N ASP A 157 -4.84 8.50 13.91
CA ASP A 157 -5.17 9.29 12.74
C ASP A 157 -5.00 8.48 11.45
N TYR A 158 -6.11 7.88 10.98
CA TYR A 158 -6.19 7.18 9.71
C TYR A 158 -7.55 7.40 9.02
N PRO A 159 -7.65 7.16 7.70
CA PRO A 159 -8.85 7.53 6.98
C PRO A 159 -10.04 6.64 7.31
N THR A 160 -11.20 7.29 7.46
CA THR A 160 -12.48 6.60 7.65
C THR A 160 -12.91 5.87 6.38
N THR A 161 -13.88 4.96 6.52
CA THR A 161 -14.51 4.30 5.36
C THR A 161 -15.09 5.30 4.36
N GLU A 162 -15.62 6.42 4.85
CA GLU A 162 -16.20 7.45 3.99
C GLU A 162 -15.14 8.25 3.22
N PHE A 163 -13.99 8.52 3.87
CA PHE A 163 -12.85 9.08 3.18
C PHE A 163 -12.43 8.19 2.00
N TRP A 164 -12.27 6.88 2.24
CA TRP A 164 -11.86 5.95 1.19
C TRP A 164 -12.87 5.82 0.05
N ARG A 165 -14.17 6.00 0.31
CA ARG A 165 -15.18 6.03 -0.76
C ARG A 165 -15.06 7.26 -1.66
N THR A 166 -14.52 8.34 -1.13
CA THR A 166 -14.45 9.64 -1.82
C THR A 166 -13.09 9.90 -2.43
N PHE A 167 -12.02 9.45 -1.78
CA PHE A 167 -10.65 9.85 -2.05
C PHE A 167 -9.66 8.69 -2.27
N ALA A 168 -10.16 7.53 -2.70
CA ALA A 168 -9.31 6.37 -3.00
C ALA A 168 -8.22 6.67 -4.04
N TYR A 169 -7.11 5.92 -3.95
CA TYR A 169 -5.98 6.02 -4.87
C TYR A 169 -6.35 5.87 -6.35
N VAL A 170 -7.38 5.08 -6.65
CA VAL A 170 -7.85 4.85 -8.03
C VAL A 170 -8.35 6.14 -8.69
N HIS A 171 -8.86 7.10 -7.91
CA HIS A 171 -9.37 8.37 -8.40
C HIS A 171 -8.29 9.33 -8.92
N ALA A 172 -7.00 8.99 -8.78
CA ALA A 172 -5.95 9.72 -9.48
C ALA A 172 -5.87 9.38 -10.99
N VAL A 173 -6.42 8.22 -11.39
CA VAL A 173 -6.20 7.59 -12.70
C VAL A 173 -7.42 6.80 -13.21
N ASP A 174 -8.64 7.20 -12.84
CA ASP A 174 -9.89 6.54 -13.25
C ASP A 174 -10.60 7.20 -14.44
N ASN A 175 -10.00 8.26 -15.00
CA ASN A 175 -10.53 9.06 -16.10
C ASN A 175 -11.88 9.74 -15.78
N ASP A 176 -12.18 10.00 -14.49
CA ASP A 176 -13.33 10.80 -14.06
C ASP A 176 -12.85 12.12 -13.42
N PRO A 177 -13.10 13.28 -14.06
CA PRO A 177 -12.64 14.57 -13.54
C PRO A 177 -13.36 15.03 -12.26
N LEU A 178 -14.40 14.32 -11.82
CA LEU A 178 -15.18 14.64 -10.62
C LEU A 178 -14.69 13.92 -9.37
N THR A 179 -13.82 12.93 -9.52
CA THR A 179 -13.24 12.17 -8.43
C THR A 179 -11.77 12.52 -8.26
N CYS A 180 -11.28 12.51 -7.02
CA CYS A 180 -9.89 12.82 -6.74
C CYS A 180 -9.33 11.87 -5.71
N TRP A 181 -8.07 11.45 -5.85
CA TRP A 181 -7.31 10.94 -4.73
C TRP A 181 -6.89 12.10 -3.82
N ASN A 182 -6.86 11.87 -2.51
CA ASN A 182 -6.34 12.81 -1.51
C ASN A 182 -5.30 12.11 -0.62
N SER A 183 -4.18 12.78 -0.34
CA SER A 183 -3.09 12.21 0.45
C SER A 183 -3.43 11.97 1.92
N PHE A 184 -4.56 12.47 2.42
CA PHE A 184 -5.01 12.50 3.82
C PHE A 184 -4.06 13.28 4.73
N LYS A 185 -2.83 12.81 4.87
CA LYS A 185 -1.72 13.49 5.56
C LYS A 185 -1.10 14.55 4.66
N VAL A 186 -0.49 15.55 5.29
CA VAL A 186 0.24 16.63 4.59
C VAL A 186 1.58 16.07 4.08
N PRO A 187 1.85 16.11 2.76
CA PRO A 187 3.08 15.58 2.20
C PRO A 187 4.35 16.26 2.73
N LYS A 188 5.41 15.47 2.87
CA LYS A 188 6.73 15.85 3.37
C LYS A 188 7.78 15.83 2.27
N ILE A 189 8.93 16.47 2.53
CA ILE A 189 10.10 16.35 1.67
C ILE A 189 10.45 14.87 1.42
N GLY A 190 10.69 14.53 0.16
CA GLY A 190 10.95 13.15 -0.28
C GLY A 190 9.71 12.36 -0.65
N ASP A 191 8.50 12.81 -0.28
CA ASP A 191 7.27 12.16 -0.73
C ASP A 191 7.10 12.26 -2.23
N SER A 192 6.44 11.28 -2.82
CA SER A 192 6.29 11.20 -4.27
C SER A 192 4.99 10.58 -4.72
N PHE A 193 4.58 10.94 -5.93
CA PHE A 193 3.50 10.32 -6.68
C PHE A 193 3.90 10.18 -8.14
N GLY A 194 3.31 9.24 -8.86
CA GLY A 194 3.73 8.95 -10.21
C GLY A 194 3.02 7.78 -10.86
N LEU A 195 3.61 7.31 -11.94
CA LEU A 195 3.07 6.23 -12.76
C LEU A 195 4.14 5.16 -13.00
N ARG A 196 3.70 3.91 -12.97
CA ARG A 196 4.45 2.76 -13.46
C ARG A 196 3.73 2.17 -14.67
N PHE A 197 4.40 2.12 -15.81
CA PHE A 197 3.84 1.59 -17.04
C PHE A 197 4.05 0.08 -17.15
N VAL A 198 3.05 -0.61 -17.68
CA VAL A 198 3.11 -2.06 -17.95
C VAL A 198 4.17 -2.37 -19.02
N LYS A 199 4.31 -1.48 -20.01
CA LYS A 199 5.34 -1.56 -21.06
C LYS A 199 6.25 -0.34 -21.00
N PRO A 200 7.55 -0.47 -21.35
CA PRO A 200 8.41 0.70 -21.49
C PRO A 200 7.79 1.67 -22.48
N THR A 201 7.71 2.95 -22.10
CA THR A 201 6.98 3.98 -22.85
C THR A 201 7.88 5.18 -23.05
N ALA A 202 7.89 5.73 -24.27
CA ALA A 202 8.51 7.02 -24.55
C ALA A 202 7.56 8.12 -24.07
N LEU A 203 7.96 8.88 -23.06
CA LEU A 203 7.14 9.92 -22.46
C LEU A 203 7.97 11.19 -22.30
N GLN A 204 7.39 12.32 -22.69
CA GLN A 204 8.00 13.66 -22.57
C GLN A 204 7.09 14.66 -21.86
N ARG A 205 5.84 14.26 -21.57
CA ARG A 205 4.83 15.11 -20.96
C ARG A 205 4.01 14.34 -19.95
N LEU A 206 3.83 14.91 -18.77
CA LEU A 206 2.91 14.46 -17.74
C LEU A 206 1.99 15.62 -17.36
N THR A 207 0.68 15.42 -17.46
CA THR A 207 -0.30 16.40 -16.99
C THR A 207 -0.96 15.87 -15.73
N VAL A 208 -1.09 16.72 -14.72
CA VAL A 208 -1.73 16.43 -13.44
C VAL A 208 -2.86 17.43 -13.24
N VAL A 209 -4.03 16.93 -12.90
CA VAL A 209 -5.23 17.73 -12.60
C VAL A 209 -5.56 17.58 -11.13
N SER A 210 -6.01 18.66 -10.51
CA SER A 210 -6.44 18.70 -9.12
C SER A 210 -7.72 19.51 -8.98
N SER A 211 -8.40 19.36 -7.85
CA SER A 211 -9.49 20.23 -7.38
C SER A 211 -8.95 21.48 -6.69
N LYS A 212 -7.68 21.46 -6.27
CA LYS A 212 -6.97 22.54 -5.58
C LYS A 212 -5.89 23.16 -6.49
N SER A 213 -5.40 24.33 -6.11
CA SER A 213 -4.30 24.97 -6.84
C SER A 213 -3.02 24.14 -6.72
N LEU A 214 -2.41 23.81 -7.86
CA LEU A 214 -1.13 23.11 -7.95
C LEU A 214 0.06 24.06 -8.03
N THR A 215 -0.17 25.37 -8.14
CA THR A 215 0.89 26.39 -8.23
C THR A 215 1.84 26.38 -7.04
N VAL A 216 1.41 25.84 -5.89
CA VAL A 216 2.26 25.65 -4.71
C VAL A 216 3.44 24.71 -4.96
N LEU A 217 3.36 23.83 -5.96
CA LEU A 217 4.43 22.89 -6.33
C LEU A 217 5.52 23.54 -7.20
N GLU A 218 5.34 24.79 -7.61
CA GLU A 218 6.31 25.49 -8.46
C GLU A 218 7.66 25.64 -7.74
N GLY A 219 8.71 25.06 -8.34
CA GLY A 219 10.06 25.07 -7.77
C GLY A 219 10.26 24.15 -6.57
N GLN A 220 9.26 23.37 -6.16
CA GLN A 220 9.30 22.49 -4.98
C GLN A 220 9.26 21.00 -5.34
N MET A 221 9.65 20.65 -6.57
CA MET A 221 9.58 19.27 -7.03
C MET A 221 10.69 18.91 -8.00
N THR A 222 11.00 17.61 -8.05
CA THR A 222 11.87 16.99 -9.03
C THR A 222 11.13 15.89 -9.77
N VAL A 223 11.47 15.71 -11.05
CA VAL A 223 10.93 14.63 -11.88
C VAL A 223 12.00 13.55 -12.01
N LEU A 224 11.65 12.34 -11.60
CA LEU A 224 12.53 11.18 -11.61
C LEU A 224 11.95 10.08 -12.51
N ALA A 225 12.79 9.44 -13.31
CA ALA A 225 12.39 8.33 -14.18
C ALA A 225 13.30 7.10 -14.00
N SER A 226 12.73 5.92 -14.27
CA SER A 226 13.42 4.63 -14.15
C SER A 226 12.99 3.66 -15.26
N ASP A 227 13.95 2.91 -15.80
CA ASP A 227 13.73 1.77 -16.70
C ASP A 227 13.66 0.43 -15.93
N MET A 228 14.40 0.28 -14.84
CA MET A 228 14.62 -0.98 -14.12
C MET A 228 13.69 -1.11 -12.92
N HIS A 229 12.39 -1.06 -13.16
CA HIS A 229 11.35 -1.26 -12.13
C HIS A 229 11.54 -0.49 -10.81
N GLY A 230 12.24 0.65 -10.82
CA GLY A 230 12.45 1.52 -9.65
C GLY A 230 13.72 1.24 -8.84
N VAL A 231 14.68 0.46 -9.35
CA VAL A 231 15.98 0.22 -8.69
C VAL A 231 16.92 1.43 -8.84
N HIS A 232 16.96 2.01 -10.03
CA HIS A 232 17.79 3.18 -10.33
C HIS A 232 16.91 4.31 -10.86
N TRP A 233 17.07 5.50 -10.27
CA TRP A 233 16.33 6.70 -10.61
C TRP A 233 17.25 7.70 -11.26
N THR A 234 16.75 8.30 -12.34
CA THR A 234 17.45 9.35 -13.09
C THR A 234 16.66 10.63 -12.99
N THR A 235 17.32 11.72 -12.59
CA THR A 235 16.70 13.04 -12.56
C THR A 235 16.52 13.58 -13.98
N CYS A 236 15.27 13.95 -14.31
CA CYS A 236 14.93 14.53 -15.59
C CYS A 236 14.94 16.06 -15.49
N GLN A 237 15.44 16.71 -16.53
CA GLN A 237 15.23 18.15 -16.70
C GLN A 237 13.76 18.36 -17.05
N HIS A 238 13.12 19.32 -16.41
CA HIS A 238 11.70 19.56 -16.61
C HIS A 238 11.37 21.04 -16.61
N THR A 239 10.28 21.36 -17.28
CA THR A 239 9.64 22.68 -17.26
C THR A 239 8.20 22.48 -16.82
N VAL A 240 7.73 23.37 -15.96
CA VAL A 240 6.40 23.32 -15.39
C VAL A 240 5.58 24.43 -16.01
N ARG A 241 4.36 24.09 -16.44
CA ARG A 241 3.38 25.05 -16.92
C ARG A 241 2.09 24.83 -16.15
N TYR A 242 1.40 25.93 -15.83
CA TYR A 242 0.08 25.89 -15.22
C TYR A 242 -0.94 26.51 -16.17
N PRO A 243 -1.47 25.74 -17.14
CA PRO A 243 -2.53 26.25 -18.04
C PRO A 243 -3.71 26.83 -17.26
N PHE A 244 -4.00 26.22 -16.11
CA PHE A 244 -4.94 26.69 -15.11
C PHE A 244 -4.33 26.46 -13.73
N ALA A 245 -4.77 27.20 -12.70
CA ALA A 245 -4.24 27.05 -11.35
C ALA A 245 -4.33 25.61 -10.82
N HIS A 246 -5.34 24.84 -11.26
CA HIS A 246 -5.63 23.47 -10.86
C HIS A 246 -5.11 22.41 -11.84
N THR A 247 -4.32 22.80 -12.84
CA THR A 247 -3.73 21.90 -13.83
C THR A 247 -2.25 22.20 -13.97
N MET A 248 -1.43 21.17 -13.80
CA MET A 248 0.02 21.23 -13.95
C MET A 248 0.45 20.37 -15.12
N THR A 249 1.17 20.94 -16.08
CA THR A 249 1.79 20.20 -17.18
C THR A 249 3.30 20.25 -17.01
N LEU A 250 3.90 19.07 -16.91
CA LEU A 250 5.34 18.84 -16.83
C LEU A 250 5.82 18.38 -18.20
N ASP A 251 6.57 19.22 -18.91
CA ASP A 251 7.34 18.77 -20.06
C ASP A 251 8.76 18.48 -19.59
N PHE A 252 9.26 17.28 -19.88
CA PHE A 252 10.53 16.81 -19.35
C PHE A 252 11.36 16.04 -20.37
N VAL A 253 12.67 16.07 -20.14
CA VAL A 253 13.68 15.35 -20.91
C VAL A 253 14.60 14.66 -19.92
N CYS A 254 14.63 13.34 -19.97
CA CYS A 254 15.49 12.53 -19.12
C CYS A 254 16.79 12.22 -19.88
N PRO A 255 17.97 12.33 -19.24
CA PRO A 255 19.22 12.03 -19.90
C PRO A 255 19.29 10.54 -20.25
N SER A 256 19.67 10.24 -21.49
CA SER A 256 19.95 8.88 -21.92
C SER A 256 21.19 8.37 -21.20
N GLY A 257 21.05 7.27 -20.47
CA GLY A 257 22.12 6.70 -19.66
C GLY A 257 21.90 5.21 -19.39
N PRO A 258 22.77 4.58 -18.59
CA PRO A 258 22.66 3.16 -18.26
C PRO A 258 21.32 2.78 -17.62
N SER A 259 20.70 3.73 -16.92
CA SER A 259 19.40 3.63 -16.23
C SER A 259 18.20 4.08 -17.06
N LEU A 260 18.39 4.48 -18.31
CA LEU A 260 17.33 4.86 -19.27
C LEU A 260 17.83 4.62 -20.71
N PRO A 261 18.07 3.36 -21.11
CA PRO A 261 18.50 3.04 -22.46
C PRO A 261 17.40 3.41 -23.45
N GLN A 262 17.77 4.16 -24.50
CA GLN A 262 16.86 4.62 -25.56
C GLN A 262 15.78 5.64 -25.11
N GLY A 263 15.86 6.17 -23.89
CA GLY A 263 14.89 7.14 -23.38
C GLY A 263 13.48 6.58 -23.14
N LEU A 264 13.33 5.25 -23.15
CA LEU A 264 12.12 4.58 -22.73
C LEU A 264 12.12 4.45 -21.21
N LEU A 265 10.99 4.78 -20.58
CA LEU A 265 10.83 4.66 -19.14
C LEU A 265 9.75 3.63 -18.79
N HIS A 266 9.98 2.92 -17.68
CA HIS A 266 8.99 2.06 -17.05
C HIS A 266 8.27 2.77 -15.92
N GLN A 267 8.91 3.75 -15.30
CA GLN A 267 8.37 4.52 -14.19
C GLN A 267 8.74 5.98 -14.31
N ILE A 268 7.84 6.83 -13.86
CA ILE A 268 8.06 8.25 -13.66
C ILE A 268 7.40 8.67 -12.35
N LYS A 269 8.07 9.51 -11.57
CA LYS A 269 7.50 10.12 -10.38
C LYS A 269 7.87 11.58 -10.25
N VAL A 270 6.96 12.33 -9.64
CA VAL A 270 7.19 13.67 -9.11
C VAL A 270 7.51 13.48 -7.63
N GLN A 271 8.69 13.93 -7.22
CA GLN A 271 9.13 13.90 -5.83
C GLN A 271 9.16 15.33 -5.29
N LEU A 272 8.68 15.51 -4.06
CA LEU A 272 8.62 16.79 -3.38
C LEU A 272 9.97 17.15 -2.76
N GLU A 273 10.40 18.38 -2.96
CA GLU A 273 11.65 18.94 -2.42
C GLU A 273 11.39 19.83 -1.19
N ALA A 274 10.13 20.01 -0.81
CA ALA A 274 9.72 20.77 0.37
C ALA A 274 8.45 20.16 1.00
N ASP A 275 8.27 20.44 2.29
CA ASP A 275 7.03 20.15 3.00
C ASP A 275 5.90 21.02 2.44
N LEU A 276 4.73 20.41 2.22
CA LEU A 276 3.53 21.17 1.87
C LEU A 276 2.82 21.67 3.14
N GLU A 277 1.96 22.67 2.99
CA GLU A 277 1.13 23.17 4.09
C GLU A 277 -0.21 22.43 4.22
N LYS A 278 -0.64 21.74 3.16
CA LYS A 278 -1.95 21.10 3.04
C LYS A 278 -1.84 19.75 2.34
N SER A 279 -2.88 18.93 2.48
CA SER A 279 -2.98 17.67 1.75
C SER A 279 -2.99 17.92 0.23
N LEU A 280 -2.43 16.97 -0.51
CA LEU A 280 -2.39 16.97 -1.96
C LEU A 280 -3.63 16.25 -2.51
N GLU A 281 -4.20 16.78 -3.59
CA GLU A 281 -5.30 16.16 -4.33
C GLU A 281 -4.91 15.98 -5.79
N ILE A 282 -5.21 14.81 -6.35
CA ILE A 282 -5.03 14.50 -7.78
C ILE A 282 -6.33 13.91 -8.29
N CYS A 283 -6.96 14.60 -9.23
CA CYS A 283 -8.22 14.22 -9.88
C CYS A 283 -8.01 13.60 -11.27
N GLY A 284 -6.76 13.51 -11.71
CA GLY A 284 -6.44 12.92 -12.99
C GLY A 284 -4.97 13.09 -13.34
N MET A 285 -4.44 12.09 -14.02
CA MET A 285 -3.12 12.13 -14.63
C MET A 285 -3.22 11.73 -16.10
N ASP A 286 -2.53 12.45 -16.98
CA ASP A 286 -2.37 12.10 -18.39
C ASP A 286 -0.89 12.00 -18.72
N ALA A 287 -0.50 10.89 -19.35
CA ALA A 287 0.87 10.65 -19.77
C ALA A 287 0.95 10.67 -21.30
N GLY A 288 1.34 11.81 -21.88
CA GLY A 288 1.63 11.92 -23.31
C GLY A 288 0.40 11.75 -24.20
N GLY A 289 -0.78 12.17 -23.74
CA GLY A 289 -2.05 12.00 -24.44
C GLY A 289 -2.63 10.58 -24.31
N MET A 290 -2.04 9.73 -23.46
CA MET A 290 -2.69 8.50 -23.03
C MET A 290 -3.72 8.86 -21.97
N VAL A 291 -5.00 8.74 -22.33
CA VAL A 291 -6.10 8.73 -21.37
C VAL A 291 -5.90 7.52 -20.46
N LEU A 292 -5.55 7.77 -19.19
CA LEU A 292 -5.15 6.76 -18.21
C LEU A 292 -6.34 6.09 -17.55
#